data_AF-A0A6I5EBB7-F1
#
_entry.id   AF-A0A6I5EBB7-F1
#
_cell.length_a   1.000
_cell.length_b   1.000
_cell.length_c   1.000
_cell.angle_alpha   90.00
_cell.angle_beta   90.00
_cell.angle_gamma   90.00
#
_symmetry.space_group_name_H-M   'P 1'
#
loop_
_entity.id
_entity.type
_entity.pdbx_description
1 polymer ?
#
loop_
_entity_poly.entity_id
_entity_poly.type
_entity_poly.pdbx_seq_one_letter_code
_entity_poly.pdbx_strand_id
1 'polypeptide(L)'
;MATSGAGSSRLGGLGQWWGVVVGALLIAAWINRAAGPVVVATLSALVLIWCFFQAPVTCGAPVRGREDGCRNNATGLLMGCHIRQHRWQKMKMLILRRQVREFCSGLFSDGKAALVTLAAIGSFLSGLVAFLPGMALG
;
A
#
# COMPACT_ATOMS: atom_id res chain seq x y z
N MET A 1 -17.53 14.99 -14.69
CA MET A 1 -16.88 13.80 -15.29
C MET A 1 -15.70 14.30 -16.12
N ALA A 2 -14.47 13.95 -15.75
CA ALA A 2 -13.30 14.25 -16.56
C ALA A 2 -12.35 13.07 -16.43
N THR A 3 -12.29 12.30 -17.52
CA THR A 3 -11.35 11.22 -17.77
C THR A 3 -9.98 11.78 -18.14
N SER A 4 -8.96 10.93 -17.99
CA SER A 4 -7.76 10.85 -18.83
C SER A 4 -6.45 11.39 -18.24
N GLY A 5 -5.45 10.50 -18.31
CA GLY A 5 -4.06 10.77 -17.93
C GLY A 5 -3.24 9.53 -17.52
N ALA A 6 -3.74 8.30 -17.69
CA ALA A 6 -2.90 7.11 -17.62
C ALA A 6 -2.43 6.79 -19.05
N GLY A 7 -1.13 6.95 -19.30
CA GLY A 7 -0.50 6.54 -20.54
C GLY A 7 -0.80 5.08 -20.84
N SER A 8 -1.08 4.79 -22.11
CA SER A 8 -1.45 3.48 -22.60
C SER A 8 -0.39 2.42 -22.29
N SER A 9 -0.76 1.43 -21.49
CA SER A 9 -0.22 0.07 -21.60
C SER A 9 -1.41 -0.89 -21.52
N ARG A 10 -1.40 -1.93 -22.37
CA ARG A 10 -2.55 -2.78 -22.77
C ARG A 10 -3.20 -3.61 -21.63
N LEU A 11 -2.96 -3.29 -20.36
CA LEU A 11 -3.44 -4.00 -19.16
C LEU A 11 -4.12 -3.02 -18.17
N GLY A 12 -4.92 -2.10 -18.71
CA GLY A 12 -5.58 -1.03 -17.96
C GLY A 12 -6.28 -1.52 -16.69
N GLY A 13 -5.87 -0.96 -15.55
CA GLY A 13 -6.42 -1.27 -14.23
C GLY A 13 -5.91 -2.58 -13.64
N LEU A 14 -5.97 -3.69 -14.38
CA LEU A 14 -5.60 -5.03 -13.88
C LEU A 14 -4.12 -5.13 -13.51
N GLY A 15 -3.25 -4.51 -14.31
CA GLY A 15 -1.82 -4.43 -14.04
C GLY A 15 -1.47 -3.64 -12.78
N GLN A 16 -2.40 -2.90 -12.17
CA GLN A 16 -2.18 -2.18 -10.91
C GLN A 16 -2.60 -2.99 -9.68
N TRP A 17 -3.39 -4.06 -9.84
CA TRP A 17 -3.89 -4.90 -8.75
C TRP A 17 -3.09 -6.19 -8.54
N TRP A 18 -1.95 -6.36 -9.19
CA TRP A 18 -1.11 -7.56 -9.04
C TRP A 18 -0.71 -7.83 -7.59
N GLY A 19 -0.52 -6.81 -6.76
CA GLY A 19 -0.21 -7.01 -5.35
C GLY A 19 -1.32 -7.67 -4.54
N VAL A 20 -2.59 -7.58 -4.98
CA VAL A 20 -3.69 -8.36 -4.38
C VAL A 20 -3.55 -9.84 -4.72
N VAL A 21 -3.15 -10.16 -5.95
CA VAL A 21 -2.86 -11.54 -6.35
C VAL A 21 -1.70 -12.09 -5.54
N VAL A 22 -0.63 -11.31 -5.35
CA VAL A 22 0.51 -11.70 -4.52
C VAL A 22 0.11 -11.85 -3.05
N GLY A 23 -0.77 -10.99 -2.53
CA GLY A 23 -1.34 -11.14 -1.20
C GLY A 23 -2.15 -12.43 -1.03
N ALA A 24 -2.95 -12.80 -2.04
CA ALA A 24 -3.66 -14.09 -2.04
C ALA A 24 -2.70 -15.28 -2.09
N LEU A 25 -1.61 -15.18 -2.88
CA LEU A 25 -0.55 -16.20 -2.91
C LEU A 25 0.19 -16.29 -1.58
N LEU A 26 0.41 -15.18 -0.87
CA LEU A 26 0.99 -15.19 0.47
C LEU A 26 0.10 -15.95 1.46
N ILE A 27 -1.21 -15.74 1.42
CA ILE A 27 -2.17 -16.50 2.24
C ILE A 27 -2.13 -17.98 1.87
N ALA A 28 -2.11 -18.31 0.58
CA ALA A 28 -2.00 -19.69 0.11
C ALA A 28 -0.68 -20.37 0.53
N ALA A 29 0.43 -19.61 0.55
CA ALA A 29 1.72 -20.08 1.04
C ALA A 29 1.67 -20.43 2.53
N TRP A 30 0.96 -19.65 3.35
CA TRP A 30 0.75 -19.99 4.76
C TRP A 30 -0.12 -21.23 4.97
N ILE A 31 -1.10 -21.46 4.11
CA ILE A 31 -1.95 -22.67 4.17
C ILE A 31 -1.15 -23.91 3.76
N ASN A 32 -0.20 -23.76 2.83
CA ASN A 32 0.59 -24.86 2.32
C ASN A 32 1.91 -25.01 3.07
N ARG A 33 2.02 -26.04 3.91
CA ARG A 33 3.23 -26.38 4.69
C ARG A 33 4.49 -26.59 3.83
N ALA A 34 4.36 -26.75 2.52
CA ALA A 34 5.48 -26.83 1.58
C ALA A 34 6.15 -25.48 1.29
N ALA A 35 5.53 -24.35 1.63
CA ALA A 35 6.12 -23.04 1.40
C ALA A 35 7.18 -22.74 2.47
N GLY A 36 8.45 -22.78 2.06
CA GLY A 36 9.56 -22.45 2.95
C GLY A 36 9.56 -20.98 3.40
N PRO A 37 10.27 -20.66 4.50
CA PRO A 37 10.32 -19.31 5.06
C PRO A 37 10.76 -18.24 4.06
N VAL A 38 11.64 -18.61 3.13
CA VAL A 38 12.13 -17.73 2.06
C VAL A 38 11.00 -17.31 1.11
N VAL A 39 10.06 -18.21 0.79
CA VAL A 39 8.92 -17.92 -0.09
C VAL A 39 7.96 -16.94 0.60
N VAL A 40 7.66 -17.18 1.88
CA VAL A 40 6.79 -16.29 2.66
C VAL A 40 7.42 -14.90 2.82
N ALA A 41 8.72 -14.83 3.13
CA ALA A 41 9.43 -13.56 3.25
C ALA A 41 9.48 -12.77 1.93
N THR A 42 9.75 -13.44 0.81
CA THR A 42 9.78 -12.80 -0.52
C THR A 42 8.41 -12.29 -0.95
N LEU A 43 7.35 -13.11 -0.79
CA LEU A 43 5.97 -12.67 -1.07
C LEU A 43 5.56 -11.50 -0.17
N SER A 44 5.90 -11.55 1.12
CA SER A 44 5.64 -10.46 2.07
C SER A 44 6.31 -9.15 1.64
N ALA A 45 7.57 -9.21 1.20
CA ALA A 45 8.29 -8.04 0.69
C ALA A 45 7.65 -7.47 -0.59
N LEU A 46 7.23 -8.33 -1.52
CA LEU A 46 6.56 -7.91 -2.76
C LEU A 46 5.23 -7.19 -2.47
N VAL A 47 4.41 -7.70 -1.56
CA VAL A 47 3.16 -7.04 -1.16
C VAL A 47 3.46 -5.70 -0.51
N LEU A 48 4.47 -5.61 0.37
CA LEU A 48 4.87 -4.34 1.00
C LEU A 48 5.30 -3.29 -0.03
N ILE A 49 6.15 -3.67 -0.98
CA ILE A 49 6.60 -2.77 -2.05
C ILE A 49 5.39 -2.28 -2.86
N TRP A 50 4.47 -3.17 -3.19
CA TRP A 50 3.25 -2.80 -3.90
C TRP A 50 2.38 -1.83 -3.08
N CYS A 51 2.11 -2.12 -1.80
CA CYS A 51 1.35 -1.26 -0.90
C CYS A 51 1.94 0.15 -0.82
N PHE A 52 3.26 0.27 -0.70
CA PHE A 52 3.90 1.57 -0.53
C PHE A 52 4.00 2.39 -1.81
N PHE A 53 4.20 1.76 -2.98
CA PHE A 53 4.58 2.47 -4.20
C PHE A 53 3.61 2.35 -5.38
N GLN A 54 2.69 1.39 -5.39
CA GLN A 54 1.83 1.14 -6.56
C GLN A 54 0.33 1.00 -6.25
N ALA A 55 -0.03 0.68 -5.01
CA ALA A 55 -1.43 0.44 -4.65
C ALA A 55 -2.34 1.63 -4.99
N PRO A 56 -3.48 1.40 -5.65
CA PRO A 56 -4.37 2.48 -6.06
C PRO A 56 -5.11 3.06 -4.84
N VAL A 57 -4.60 4.16 -4.29
CA VAL A 57 -5.16 4.85 -3.12
C VAL A 57 -5.55 6.27 -3.47
N THR A 58 -6.39 6.91 -2.65
CA THR A 58 -6.68 8.34 -2.86
C THR A 58 -5.53 9.19 -2.31
N CYS A 59 -5.33 10.37 -2.90
CA CYS A 59 -4.22 11.24 -2.53
C CYS A 59 -4.38 11.83 -1.12
N GLY A 60 -5.60 12.23 -0.74
CA GLY A 60 -5.94 12.74 0.60
C GLY A 60 -5.23 14.03 1.03
N ALA A 61 -4.39 14.64 0.19
CA ALA A 61 -3.60 15.81 0.57
C ALA A 61 -4.50 17.01 0.93
N PRO A 62 -4.21 17.77 2.00
CA PRO A 62 -5.04 18.89 2.42
C PRO A 62 -4.98 19.99 1.36
N VAL A 63 -6.16 20.43 0.91
CA VAL A 63 -6.31 21.49 -0.09
C VAL A 63 -7.13 22.61 0.56
N ARG A 64 -6.76 23.86 0.29
CA ARG A 64 -7.50 25.03 0.80
C ARG A 64 -8.95 24.98 0.31
N GLY A 65 -9.91 25.14 1.24
CA GLY A 65 -11.34 25.20 0.94
C GLY A 65 -12.07 23.86 0.85
N ARG A 66 -11.44 22.75 1.24
CA ARG A 66 -12.08 21.42 1.29
C ARG A 66 -11.53 20.58 2.44
N GLU A 67 -12.43 20.11 3.31
CA GLU A 67 -12.06 19.24 4.43
C GLU A 67 -11.70 17.82 3.97
N ASP A 68 -12.35 17.32 2.91
CA ASP A 68 -12.13 15.99 2.35
C ASP A 68 -10.73 15.76 1.71
N GLY A 69 -9.89 16.80 1.63
CA GLY A 69 -8.58 16.71 0.97
C GLY A 69 -8.66 16.31 -0.51
N CYS A 70 -7.52 16.09 -1.18
CA CYS A 70 -7.45 15.79 -2.61
C CYS A 70 -8.04 14.40 -2.96
N ARG A 71 -9.07 14.37 -3.82
CA ARG A 71 -9.75 13.16 -4.31
C ARG A 71 -9.08 12.47 -5.50
N ASN A 72 -7.93 12.96 -5.95
CA ASN A 72 -7.28 12.36 -7.09
C ASN A 72 -6.60 11.04 -6.72
N ASN A 73 -6.46 10.14 -7.68
CA ASN A 73 -5.76 8.87 -7.46
C ASN A 73 -4.26 9.12 -7.22
N ALA A 74 -3.71 8.40 -6.25
CA ALA A 74 -2.30 8.32 -5.94
C ALA A 74 -1.80 6.87 -6.15
N THR A 75 -0.50 6.74 -6.35
CA THR A 75 0.16 5.45 -6.59
C THR A 75 0.90 5.02 -5.34
N GLY A 76 0.25 4.30 -4.44
CA GLY A 76 0.83 3.79 -3.20
C GLY A 76 0.68 4.72 -1.99
N LEU A 77 0.88 4.17 -0.79
CA LEU A 77 0.71 4.88 0.48
C LEU A 77 1.70 6.05 0.64
N LEU A 78 2.97 5.86 0.25
CA LEU A 78 4.03 6.85 0.40
C LEU A 78 4.07 7.87 -0.73
N MET A 79 3.50 7.52 -1.87
CA MET A 79 3.46 8.37 -3.05
C MET A 79 2.18 9.22 -3.08
N GLY A 80 2.26 10.37 -3.75
CA GLY A 80 1.14 11.29 -3.94
C GLY A 80 0.56 11.18 -5.35
N CYS A 81 -0.42 12.03 -5.66
CA CYS A 81 -0.94 12.14 -7.02
C CYS A 81 0.07 12.79 -7.99
N HIS A 82 -0.32 12.93 -9.26
CA HIS A 82 0.51 13.56 -10.29
C HIS A 82 0.99 14.98 -9.92
N ILE A 83 0.26 15.70 -9.06
CA ILE A 83 0.60 17.05 -8.58
C ILE A 83 1.82 16.99 -7.65
N ARG A 84 2.91 17.68 -8.03
CA ARG A 84 4.17 17.69 -7.27
C ARG A 84 4.04 18.30 -5.87
N GLN A 85 3.18 19.31 -5.70
CA GLN A 85 2.92 19.92 -4.39
C GLN A 85 2.32 18.93 -3.38
N HIS A 86 1.37 18.10 -3.82
CA HIS A 86 0.75 17.08 -2.96
C HIS A 86 1.75 16.00 -2.54
N ARG A 87 2.70 15.63 -3.42
CA ARG A 87 3.80 14.71 -3.07
C ARG A 87 4.68 15.28 -1.97
N TRP A 88 5.08 16.55 -2.09
CA TRP A 88 5.86 17.23 -1.06
C TRP A 88 5.10 17.36 0.26
N GLN A 89 3.81 17.69 0.24
CA GLN A 89 2.99 17.76 1.44
C GLN A 89 2.90 16.40 2.15
N LYS A 90 2.62 15.32 1.41
CA LYS A 90 2.62 13.95 1.97
C LYS A 90 3.96 13.56 2.59
N MET A 91 5.06 13.83 1.88
CA MET A 91 6.40 13.54 2.40
C MET A 91 6.70 14.36 3.67
N LYS A 92 6.26 15.62 3.71
CA LYS A 92 6.40 16.46 4.89
C LYS A 92 5.62 15.91 6.08
N MET A 93 4.43 15.37 5.86
CA MET A 93 3.63 14.73 6.92
C MET A 93 4.30 13.47 7.48
N LEU A 94 5.00 12.72 6.64
CA LEU A 94 5.73 11.52 7.06
C LEU A 94 6.97 11.87 7.92
N ILE A 95 7.65 12.97 7.58
CA ILE A 95 8.89 13.40 8.25
C ILE A 95 8.59 14.15 9.55
N LEU A 96 7.57 15.02 9.55
CA LEU A 96 7.20 15.81 10.71
C LEU A 96 6.42 14.95 11.69
N ARG A 97 7.04 14.55 12.81
CA ARG A 97 6.40 13.76 13.89
C ARG A 97 5.02 14.27 14.30
N ARG A 98 4.79 15.60 14.28
CA ARG A 98 3.49 16.22 14.60
C ARG A 98 2.38 15.89 13.59
N GLN A 99 2.74 15.61 12.35
CA GLN A 99 1.81 15.31 11.25
C GLN A 99 1.73 13.82 10.92
N VAL A 100 2.60 12.98 11.48
CA VAL A 100 2.50 11.51 11.35
C VAL A 100 1.16 11.01 11.89
N ARG A 101 0.64 11.62 12.97
CA ARG A 101 -0.69 11.25 13.50
C ARG A 101 -1.80 11.58 12.51
N GLU A 102 -1.75 12.74 11.86
CA GLU A 102 -2.71 13.15 10.83
C GLU A 102 -2.62 12.25 9.59
N PHE A 103 -1.41 11.85 9.22
CA PHE A 103 -1.17 10.89 8.14
C PHE A 103 -1.76 9.51 8.48
N CYS A 104 -1.53 8.99 9.69
CA CYS A 104 -2.12 7.74 10.16
C CYS A 104 -3.65 7.82 10.23
N SER A 105 -4.24 8.90 10.72
CA SER A 105 -5.70 9.05 10.70
C SER A 105 -6.24 9.14 9.26
N GLY A 106 -5.50 9.79 8.35
CA GLY A 106 -5.84 9.87 6.93
C GLY A 106 -5.75 8.53 6.19
N LEU A 107 -4.84 7.63 6.63
CA LEU A 107 -4.72 6.27 6.12
C LEU A 107 -5.96 5.42 6.43
N PHE A 108 -6.61 5.65 7.57
CA PHE A 108 -7.80 4.89 7.99
C PHE A 108 -9.13 5.56 7.67
N SER A 109 -9.15 6.84 7.29
CA SER A 109 -10.38 7.55 6.88
C SER A 109 -10.80 7.25 5.44
N ASP A 110 -9.88 6.83 4.58
CA ASP A 110 -10.17 6.35 3.22
C ASP A 110 -10.19 4.82 3.19
N GLY A 111 -11.33 4.23 2.81
CA GLY A 111 -11.50 2.76 2.81
C GLY A 111 -10.47 2.03 1.94
N LYS A 112 -10.04 2.63 0.83
CA LYS A 112 -8.98 2.03 -0.02
C LYS A 112 -7.63 2.06 0.68
N ALA A 113 -7.27 3.19 1.27
CA ALA A 113 -6.03 3.33 2.02
C ALA A 113 -6.01 2.42 3.26
N ALA A 114 -7.14 2.26 3.95
CA ALA A 114 -7.26 1.39 5.12
C ALA A 114 -6.98 -0.08 4.76
N LEU A 115 -7.61 -0.58 3.68
CA LEU A 115 -7.39 -1.95 3.20
C LEU A 115 -5.92 -2.20 2.80
N VAL A 116 -5.31 -1.27 2.07
CA VAL A 116 -3.90 -1.37 1.66
C VAL A 116 -2.97 -1.31 2.86
N THR A 117 -3.30 -0.51 3.88
CA THR A 117 -2.54 -0.40 5.13
C THR A 117 -2.65 -1.70 5.94
N LEU A 118 -3.84 -2.30 6.03
CA LEU A 118 -4.01 -3.61 6.68
C LEU A 118 -3.24 -4.71 5.94
N ALA A 119 -3.27 -4.71 4.60
CA ALA A 119 -2.48 -5.65 3.80
C ALA A 119 -0.97 -5.45 4.02
N ALA A 120 -0.51 -4.21 4.13
CA ALA A 120 0.89 -3.91 4.45
C ALA A 120 1.26 -4.43 5.85
N ILE A 121 0.44 -4.17 6.86
CA ILE A 121 0.67 -4.66 8.24
C ILE A 121 0.68 -6.19 8.28
N GLY A 122 -0.31 -6.83 7.66
CA GLY A 122 -0.40 -8.30 7.60
C GLY A 122 0.80 -8.92 6.90
N SER A 123 1.26 -8.33 5.80
CA SER A 123 2.45 -8.79 5.08
C SER A 123 3.72 -8.58 5.88
N PHE A 124 3.85 -7.44 6.58
CA PHE A 124 4.99 -7.18 7.45
C PHE A 124 5.08 -8.19 8.60
N LEU A 125 3.97 -8.44 9.29
CA LEU A 125 3.91 -9.44 10.36
C LEU A 125 4.18 -10.85 9.83
N SER A 126 3.60 -11.21 8.69
CA SER A 126 3.85 -12.48 8.01
C SER A 126 5.34 -12.69 7.71
N GLY A 127 6.00 -11.67 7.15
CA GLY A 127 7.44 -11.71 6.90
C GLY A 127 8.25 -11.88 8.17
N LEU A 128 7.88 -11.19 9.25
CA LEU A 128 8.56 -11.26 10.55
C LEU A 128 8.43 -12.67 11.17
N VAL A 129 7.23 -13.25 11.14
CA VAL A 129 6.98 -14.60 11.66
C VAL A 129 7.75 -15.66 10.87
N ALA A 130 7.95 -15.47 9.56
CA ALA A 130 8.75 -16.37 8.74
C ALA A 130 10.21 -16.50 9.22
N PHE A 131 10.76 -15.49 9.91
CA PHE A 131 12.13 -15.55 10.45
C PHE A 131 12.22 -16.09 11.88
N LEU A 132 11.10 -16.41 12.55
CA LEU A 132 11.14 -16.97 13.90
C LEU A 132 11.48 -18.47 13.83
N PRO A 133 12.64 -18.90 14.36
CA PRO A 133 12.99 -20.31 14.42
C PRO A 133 11.99 -21.05 15.31
N GLY A 134 11.33 -22.08 14.77
CA GLY A 134 10.34 -22.90 15.48
C GLY A 134 8.90 -22.81 14.95
N MET A 135 8.57 -21.82 14.11
CA MET A 135 7.24 -21.74 13.47
C MET A 135 7.22 -22.29 12.03
N ALA A 136 8.39 -22.44 11.40
CA ALA A 136 8.55 -22.98 10.05
C ALA A 136 8.86 -24.49 9.98
N LEU A 137 8.87 -25.19 11.12
CA LEU A 137 9.18 -26.63 11.22
C LEU A 137 8.12 -27.46 11.96
N GLY A 138 6.93 -26.89 12.19
CA GLY A 138 5.78 -27.61 12.76
C GLY A 138 4.89 -28.21 11.69
#